data_AF-A0A3C1KIA7-F1
#
_entry.id   AF-A0A3C1KIA7-F1
#
_cell.length_a   1.000
_cell.length_b   1.000
_cell.length_c   1.000
_cell.angle_alpha   90.00
_cell.angle_beta   90.00
_cell.angle_gamma   90.00
#
_symmetry.space_group_name_H-M   'P 1'
#
loop_
_entity.id
_entity.type
_entity.pdbx_description
1 polymer ?
#
loop_
_entity_poly.entity_id
_entity_poly.type
_entity_poly.pdbx_seq_one_letter_code
_entity_poly.pdbx_strand_id
1 'polypeptide(L)'
;DAYLTLKGLKSRFEEHHGLRYTNKALRVATDLSARYITDRFLPDKAIDVIDEAGAYQQLQPPSKRKKVVGVADIEAVVAKIARIPPKSVSSDDRETLQKLEQNLQMVVFGQTAAISSLATSIKL
;
A
#
# COMPACT_ATOMS: atom_id res chain seq x y z
N ASP A 1 -9.54 -5.45 -15.51
CA ASP A 1 -8.50 -6.06 -16.38
C ASP A 1 -7.23 -6.45 -15.64
N ALA A 2 -6.53 -5.52 -14.98
CA ALA A 2 -5.25 -5.81 -14.31
C ALA A 2 -5.29 -6.97 -13.29
N TYR A 3 -6.33 -7.08 -12.47
CA TYR A 3 -6.52 -8.21 -11.55
C TYR A 3 -6.57 -9.56 -12.28
N LEU A 4 -7.23 -9.63 -13.45
CA LEU A 4 -7.33 -10.87 -14.23
C LEU A 4 -5.96 -11.24 -14.83
N THR A 5 -5.18 -10.24 -15.26
CA THR A 5 -3.80 -10.43 -15.69
C THR A 5 -2.95 -11.03 -14.57
N LEU A 6 -2.99 -10.44 -13.36
CA LEU A 6 -2.29 -10.98 -12.19
C LEU A 6 -2.75 -12.41 -11.86
N LYS A 7 -4.06 -12.67 -11.95
CA LYS A 7 -4.61 -14.01 -11.70
C LYS A 7 -4.09 -15.03 -12.72
N GLY A 8 -3.93 -14.64 -13.99
CA GLY A 8 -3.36 -15.48 -15.05
C GLY A 8 -1.86 -15.74 -14.89
N LEU A 9 -1.11 -14.76 -14.36
CA LEU A 9 0.33 -14.89 -14.11
C LEU A 9 0.65 -15.52 -12.74
N LYS A 10 -0.34 -15.63 -11.85
CA LYS A 10 -0.20 -16.08 -10.47
C LYS A 10 0.65 -17.35 -10.34
N SER A 11 0.31 -18.41 -11.08
CA SER A 11 1.01 -19.70 -10.96
C SER A 11 2.50 -19.60 -11.26
N ARG A 12 2.89 -18.77 -12.24
CA ARG A 12 4.30 -18.56 -12.59
C ARG A 12 5.05 -17.84 -11.48
N PHE A 13 4.47 -16.80 -10.87
CA PHE A 13 5.08 -16.13 -9.72
C PHE A 13 5.16 -17.05 -8.49
N GLU A 14 4.12 -17.85 -8.25
CA GLU A 14 4.12 -18.81 -7.15
C GLU A 14 5.22 -19.86 -7.28
N GLU A 15 5.41 -20.39 -8.49
CA GLU A 15 6.48 -21.33 -8.81
C GLU A 15 7.86 -20.67 -8.69
N HIS A 16 8.03 -19.49 -9.30
CA HIS A 16 9.30 -18.77 -9.30
C HIS A 16 9.77 -18.42 -7.88
N HIS A 17 8.85 -17.98 -7.01
CA HIS A 17 9.20 -17.58 -5.65
C HIS A 17 9.09 -18.72 -4.61
N GLY A 18 8.45 -19.84 -4.95
CA GLY A 18 8.22 -20.96 -4.04
C GLY A 18 7.24 -20.62 -2.90
N LEU A 19 6.22 -19.82 -3.19
CA LEU A 19 5.20 -19.36 -2.25
C LEU A 19 3.85 -19.18 -2.93
N ARG A 20 2.79 -18.83 -2.17
CA ARG A 20 1.44 -18.61 -2.71
C ARG A 20 0.97 -17.18 -2.50
N TYR A 21 0.19 -16.65 -3.43
CA TYR A 21 -0.49 -15.38 -3.29
C TYR A 21 -1.98 -15.58 -3.00
N THR A 22 -2.49 -14.89 -1.99
CA THR A 22 -3.94 -14.87 -1.77
C THR A 22 -4.64 -14.08 -2.87
N ASN A 23 -5.86 -14.47 -3.23
CA ASN A 23 -6.64 -13.70 -4.22
C ASN A 23 -6.93 -12.27 -3.74
N LYS A 24 -7.01 -12.06 -2.42
CA LYS A 24 -7.12 -10.74 -1.80
C LYS A 24 -5.85 -9.92 -2.03
N ALA A 25 -4.66 -10.51 -1.85
CA ALA A 25 -3.38 -9.84 -2.13
C ALA A 25 -3.30 -9.35 -3.58
N LEU A 26 -3.72 -10.16 -4.57
CA LEU A 26 -3.72 -9.74 -5.98
C LEU A 26 -4.66 -8.55 -6.26
N ARG A 27 -5.84 -8.52 -5.61
CA ARG A 27 -6.78 -7.39 -5.73
C ARG A 27 -6.18 -6.12 -5.12
N VAL A 28 -5.72 -6.24 -3.87
CA VAL A 28 -5.10 -5.13 -3.14
C VAL A 28 -3.87 -4.59 -3.88
N ALA A 29 -3.04 -5.46 -4.47
CA ALA A 29 -1.90 -5.02 -5.29
C ALA A 29 -2.34 -4.18 -6.48
N THR A 30 -3.45 -4.55 -7.13
CA THR A 30 -4.04 -3.76 -8.22
C THR A 30 -4.54 -2.41 -7.72
N ASP A 31 -5.33 -2.41 -6.64
CA ASP A 31 -5.99 -1.21 -6.13
C ASP A 31 -4.99 -0.20 -5.53
N LEU A 32 -4.05 -0.69 -4.72
CA LEU A 32 -3.05 0.16 -4.07
C LEU A 32 -1.99 0.68 -5.04
N SER A 33 -1.56 -0.14 -6.01
CA SER A 33 -0.65 0.36 -7.05
C SER A 33 -1.34 1.40 -7.93
N ALA A 34 -2.65 1.24 -8.23
CA ALA A 34 -3.44 2.25 -8.91
C ALA A 34 -3.45 3.58 -8.15
N ARG A 35 -3.65 3.51 -6.83
CA ARG A 35 -3.83 4.68 -5.96
C ARG A 35 -2.53 5.42 -5.62
N TYR A 36 -1.46 4.68 -5.34
CA TYR A 36 -0.25 5.25 -4.72
C TYR A 36 0.98 5.26 -5.62
N ILE A 37 1.01 4.48 -6.70
CA ILE A 37 2.11 4.48 -7.68
C ILE A 37 1.60 5.21 -8.93
N THR A 38 1.72 6.52 -8.95
CA THR A 38 1.07 7.41 -9.93
C THR A 38 1.87 7.64 -11.21
N ASP A 39 3.18 7.39 -11.17
CA ASP A 39 4.12 7.56 -12.28
C ASP A 39 4.14 6.38 -13.27
N ARG A 40 3.33 5.34 -13.02
CA ARG A 40 3.28 4.11 -13.81
C ARG A 40 1.86 3.65 -14.10
N PHE A 41 1.73 2.80 -15.12
CA PHE A 41 0.46 2.31 -15.63
C PHE A 41 0.19 0.85 -15.21
N LEU A 42 -1.10 0.52 -15.05
CA LEU A 42 -1.54 -0.87 -14.93
C LEU A 42 -1.44 -1.58 -16.29
N PRO A 43 -1.22 -2.92 -16.32
CA PRO A 43 -1.03 -3.82 -15.18
C PRO A 43 0.40 -3.87 -14.63
N ASP A 44 1.36 -3.27 -15.33
CA ASP A 44 2.80 -3.38 -15.07
C ASP A 44 3.18 -3.05 -13.62
N LYS A 45 2.73 -1.89 -13.11
CA LYS A 45 2.99 -1.52 -11.71
C LYS A 45 2.43 -2.49 -10.66
N ALA A 46 1.34 -3.20 -10.97
CA ALA A 46 0.78 -4.18 -10.06
C ALA A 46 1.54 -5.51 -10.13
N ILE A 47 2.11 -5.84 -11.29
CA ILE A 47 2.98 -7.00 -11.47
C ILE A 47 4.24 -6.81 -10.63
N ASP A 48 4.86 -5.62 -10.70
CA ASP A 48 6.06 -5.31 -9.93
C ASP A 48 5.83 -5.38 -8.41
N VAL A 49 4.66 -4.92 -7.94
CA VAL A 49 4.30 -5.06 -6.52
C VAL A 49 4.22 -6.54 -6.09
N ILE A 50 3.69 -7.41 -6.96
CA ILE A 50 3.61 -8.85 -6.68
C ILE A 50 5.00 -9.49 -6.70
N ASP A 51 5.81 -9.18 -7.71
CA ASP A 51 7.16 -9.71 -7.86
C ASP A 51 8.08 -9.30 -6.70
N GLU A 52 8.08 -8.00 -6.34
CA GLU A 52 8.85 -7.46 -5.21
C GLU A 52 8.41 -8.11 -3.88
N ALA A 53 7.11 -8.38 -3.68
CA ALA A 53 6.63 -9.10 -2.51
C ALA A 53 7.16 -10.54 -2.44
N GLY A 54 7.24 -11.20 -3.60
CA GLY A 54 7.81 -12.54 -3.73
C GLY A 54 9.31 -12.57 -3.46
N ALA A 55 10.05 -11.69 -4.13
CA ALA A 55 11.50 -11.51 -3.97
C ALA A 55 11.86 -11.17 -2.52
N TYR A 56 11.09 -10.29 -1.87
CA TYR A 56 11.29 -9.94 -0.47
C TYR A 56 11.25 -11.15 0.46
N GLN A 57 10.35 -12.12 0.23
CA GLN A 57 10.29 -13.36 1.01
C GLN A 57 11.48 -14.27 0.74
N GLN A 58 12.02 -14.30 -0.48
CA GLN A 58 13.23 -15.06 -0.79
C GLN A 58 14.47 -14.50 -0.10
N LEU A 59 14.55 -13.19 0.10
CA LEU A 59 15.64 -12.54 0.84
C LEU A 59 15.60 -12.85 2.35
N GLN A 60 14.46 -13.28 2.89
CA GLN A 60 14.37 -13.67 4.30
C GLN A 60 15.08 -15.00 4.57
N PRO A 61 15.66 -15.18 5.78
CA PRO A 61 16.15 -16.47 6.23
C PRO A 61 15.07 -17.55 6.11
N PRO A 62 15.44 -18.82 5.80
CA PRO A 62 14.47 -19.90 5.62
C PRO A 62 13.48 -20.06 6.77
N SER A 63 13.91 -19.80 8.01
CA SER A 63 13.09 -19.87 9.22
C SER A 63 12.01 -18.78 9.34
N LYS A 64 12.16 -17.65 8.64
CA LYS A 64 11.24 -16.51 8.68
C LYS A 64 10.44 -16.34 7.40
N ARG A 65 10.73 -17.12 6.36
CA ARG A 65 10.08 -17.02 5.05
C ARG A 65 8.62 -17.44 5.14
N LYS A 66 7.72 -16.53 4.77
CA LYS A 66 6.29 -16.86 4.66
C LYS A 66 6.05 -17.70 3.41
N LYS A 67 5.18 -18.71 3.54
CA LYS A 67 4.72 -19.53 2.41
C LYS A 67 3.53 -18.92 1.67
N VAL A 68 2.86 -17.94 2.28
CA VAL A 68 1.68 -17.29 1.71
C VAL A 68 1.82 -15.77 1.90
N VAL A 69 1.65 -15.04 0.81
CA VAL A 69 1.65 -13.57 0.75
C VAL A 69 0.22 -13.07 0.88
N GLY A 70 -0.01 -12.27 1.91
CA GLY A 70 -1.29 -11.68 2.26
C GLY A 70 -1.38 -10.19 1.93
N VAL A 71 -2.48 -9.57 2.36
CA VAL A 71 -2.76 -8.13 2.17
C VAL A 71 -1.69 -7.25 2.81
N ALA A 72 -1.33 -7.53 4.06
CA ALA A 72 -0.34 -6.75 4.80
C ALA A 72 1.06 -6.76 4.14
N ASP A 73 1.42 -7.85 3.47
CA ASP A 73 2.70 -7.93 2.76
C ASP A 73 2.70 -7.02 1.53
N ILE A 74 1.58 -6.95 0.81
CA ILE A 74 1.39 -6.06 -0.34
C ILE A 74 1.38 -4.59 0.09
N GLU A 75 0.68 -4.27 1.17
CA GLU A 75 0.65 -2.91 1.74
C GLU A 75 2.07 -2.42 2.07
N ALA A 76 2.89 -3.28 2.69
CA ALA A 76 4.27 -2.95 3.02
C ALA A 76 5.13 -2.68 1.77
N VAL A 77 4.95 -3.48 0.71
CA VAL A 77 5.68 -3.32 -0.55
C VAL A 77 5.26 -2.04 -1.27
N VAL A 78 3.95 -1.78 -1.38
CA VAL A 78 3.45 -0.55 -2.01
C VAL A 78 3.92 0.68 -1.22
N ALA A 79 3.88 0.63 0.12
CA ALA A 79 4.36 1.70 0.98
C ALA A 79 5.85 2.02 0.71
N LYS A 80 6.68 0.98 0.55
CA LYS A 80 8.10 1.13 0.21
C LYS A 80 8.31 1.75 -1.18
N ILE A 81 7.56 1.31 -2.20
CA ILE A 81 7.67 1.83 -3.57
C ILE A 81 7.19 3.28 -3.64
N ALA A 82 6.03 3.57 -3.06
CA ALA A 82 5.41 4.90 -3.06
C ALA A 82 6.03 5.87 -2.03
N ARG A 83 7.00 5.41 -1.24
CA ARG A 83 7.68 6.18 -0.16
C ARG A 83 6.69 6.80 0.84
N ILE A 84 5.65 6.05 1.17
CA ILE A 84 4.65 6.42 2.17
C ILE A 84 4.75 5.50 3.39
N PRO A 85 4.42 5.97 4.61
CA PRO A 85 4.37 5.09 5.77
C PRO A 85 3.38 3.94 5.57
N PRO A 86 3.70 2.67 5.92
CA PRO A 86 2.76 1.56 5.74
C PRO A 86 1.46 1.73 6.53
N LYS A 87 1.49 2.50 7.63
CA LYS A 87 0.28 2.87 8.38
C LYS A 87 -0.68 3.76 7.58
N SER A 88 -0.18 4.59 6.65
CA SER A 88 -1.05 5.47 5.84
C SER A 88 -1.79 4.72 4.73
N VAL A 89 -1.42 3.46 4.46
CA VAL A 89 -2.12 2.61 3.50
C VAL A 89 -3.33 1.92 4.14
N SER A 90 -3.22 1.61 5.43
CA SER A 90 -4.26 0.93 6.22
C SER A 90 -5.09 1.86 7.10
N SER A 91 -4.62 3.08 7.40
CA SER A 91 -5.40 4.04 8.18
C SER A 91 -6.57 4.55 7.36
N ASP A 92 -7.76 4.55 7.94
CA ASP A 92 -8.89 5.29 7.39
C ASP A 92 -8.48 6.76 7.27
N ASP A 93 -8.27 7.23 6.04
CA ASP A 93 -7.98 8.64 5.75
C ASP A 93 -9.02 9.56 6.41
N ARG A 94 -10.24 9.04 6.62
CA ARG A 94 -11.31 9.72 7.35
C ARG A 94 -10.94 10.00 8.81
N GLU A 95 -10.34 9.06 9.51
CA GLU A 95 -9.97 9.22 10.92
C GLU A 95 -8.78 10.19 11.06
N THR A 96 -7.80 10.12 10.15
CA THR A 96 -6.68 11.07 10.13
C THR A 96 -7.16 12.49 9.78
N LEU A 97 -8.06 12.65 8.82
CA LEU A 97 -8.68 13.93 8.48
C LEU A 97 -9.50 14.51 9.64
N GLN A 98 -10.22 13.67 10.39
CA GLN A 98 -10.94 14.12 11.60
C GLN A 98 -9.97 14.69 12.65
N LYS A 99 -8.83 14.04 12.86
CA LYS A 99 -7.82 14.44 13.85
C LYS A 99 -6.85 15.52 13.35
N LEU A 100 -6.85 15.85 12.06
CA LEU A 100 -5.89 16.78 11.44
C LEU A 100 -5.82 18.15 12.14
N GLU A 101 -6.99 18.74 12.42
CA GLU A 101 -7.09 20.06 13.06
C GLU A 101 -6.56 20.04 14.51
N GLN A 102 -6.95 19.04 15.30
CA GLN A 102 -6.46 18.86 16.66
C GLN A 102 -4.95 18.63 16.68
N ASN A 103 -4.44 17.80 15.76
CA ASN A 103 -3.01 17.51 15.65
C ASN A 103 -2.18 18.76 15.34
N LEU A 104 -2.68 19.63 14.44
CA LEU A 104 -2.00 20.88 14.09
C LEU A 104 -2.03 21.91 15.25
N GLN A 105 -3.13 21.98 16.01
CA GLN A 105 -3.23 22.86 17.18
C GLN A 105 -2.29 22.46 18.33
N MET A 106 -1.89 21.19 18.42
CA MET A 106 -0.91 20.74 19.43
C MET A 106 0.52 21.22 19.14
N VAL A 107 0.84 21.56 17.88
CA VAL A 107 2.19 21.97 17.47
C VAL A 107 2.29 23.43 17.06
N VAL A 108 1.18 24.06 16.64
CA VAL A 108 1.13 25.46 16.22
C VAL A 108 0.20 26.24 17.15
N PHE A 109 0.79 27.14 17.94
CA PHE A 109 0.07 27.98 18.88
C PHE A 109 -0.23 29.37 18.28
N GLY A 110 -1.38 29.94 18.64
CA GLY A 110 -1.76 31.31 18.27
C GLY A 110 -2.34 31.50 16.86
N GLN A 111 -2.41 30.45 16.04
CA GLN A 111 -2.92 30.49 14.66
C GLN A 111 -4.16 29.63 14.44
N THR A 112 -5.07 29.59 15.42
CA THR A 112 -6.27 28.73 15.39
C THR A 112 -7.13 28.95 14.15
N ALA A 113 -7.32 30.21 13.71
CA ALA A 113 -8.11 30.53 12.54
C ALA A 113 -7.50 30.00 11.23
N ALA A 114 -6.17 30.10 11.08
CA ALA A 114 -5.46 29.59 9.90
C ALA A 114 -5.51 28.05 9.84
N ILE A 115 -5.33 27.39 10.98
CA ILE A 115 -5.41 25.92 11.09
C ILE A 115 -6.80 25.42 10.74
N SER A 116 -7.86 26.07 11.23
CA SER A 116 -9.24 25.66 10.94
C SER A 116 -9.61 25.88 9.47
N SER A 117 -9.16 26.98 8.87
CA SER A 117 -9.34 27.26 7.43
C SER A 117 -8.66 26.21 6.54
N LEU A 118 -7.40 25.86 6.85
CA LEU A 118 -6.66 24.80 6.15
C LEU A 118 -7.31 23.44 6.34
N ALA A 119 -7.68 23.09 7.58
CA ALA A 119 -8.31 21.80 7.87
C ALA A 119 -9.65 21.66 7.14
N THR A 120 -10.46 22.71 7.07
CA THR A 120 -11.73 22.70 6.33
C THR A 120 -11.51 22.53 4.83
N SER A 121 -10.50 23.22 4.27
CA SER A 121 -10.18 23.13 2.84
C SER A 121 -9.65 21.76 2.41
N ILE A 122 -9.03 21.02 3.32
CA ILE A 122 -8.50 19.65 3.07
C ILE A 122 -9.56 18.57 3.34
N LYS A 123 -10.54 18.84 4.23
CA LYS A 123 -11.66 17.94 4.55
C LYS A 123 -12.78 17.95 3.50
N LEU A 124 -12.88 19.03 2.70
CA LEU A 124 -13.81 19.19 1.56
C LEU A 124 -13.34 18.42 0.33
#